data_AF-A0A0Q9Z980-F1
#
_entry.id   AF-A0A0Q9Z980-F1
#
_cell.length_a   1.000
_cell.length_b   1.000
_cell.length_c   1.000
_cell.angle_alpha   90.00
_cell.angle_beta   90.00
_cell.angle_gamma   90.00
#
_symmetry.space_group_name_H-M   'P 1'
#
loop_
_entity.id
_entity.type
_entity.pdbx_description
1 polymer ?
#
loop_
_entity_poly.entity_id
_entity_poly.type
_entity_poly.pdbx_seq_one_letter_code
_entity_poly.pdbx_strand_id
1 'polypeptide(L)'
;MDSFIGIRFKKETAKRFQEFSRTHFKSHTEALETMLDFFFYNEISPHERLGPTGRTIEASFKKRINAVIAIMRDMEKTQTKPTAAMIASLFQTEVPQKKPLILEKKILREKKDGIPKQERDGLGEKNFSDNNL
;
A
#
# COMPACT_ATOMS: atom_id res chain seq x y z
N MET A 1 -36.77 9.91 0.11
CA MET A 1 -36.82 9.00 1.27
C MET A 1 -36.46 7.63 0.76
N ASP A 2 -35.51 6.98 1.41
CA ASP A 2 -35.16 5.60 1.04
C ASP A 2 -36.33 4.68 1.37
N SER A 3 -36.64 3.78 0.45
CA SER A 3 -37.67 2.76 0.63
C SER A 3 -37.11 1.62 1.50
N PHE A 4 -37.67 1.43 2.69
CA PHE A 4 -37.28 0.34 3.57
C PHE A 4 -38.01 -0.95 3.23
N ILE A 5 -37.29 -2.06 3.28
CA ILE A 5 -37.83 -3.41 3.14
C ILE A 5 -37.70 -4.14 4.47
N GLY A 6 -38.76 -4.83 4.89
CA GLY A 6 -38.77 -5.63 6.12
C GLY A 6 -38.22 -7.04 5.89
N ILE A 7 -37.16 -7.40 6.62
CA ILE A 7 -36.63 -8.77 6.67
C ILE A 7 -36.93 -9.37 8.05
N ARG A 8 -37.43 -10.61 8.08
CA ARG A 8 -37.75 -11.31 9.32
C ARG A 8 -36.56 -12.13 9.80
N PHE A 9 -36.16 -11.93 11.05
CA PHE A 9 -35.11 -12.68 11.73
C PHE A 9 -35.67 -13.46 12.92
N LYS A 10 -34.99 -14.54 13.29
CA LYS A 10 -35.20 -15.17 14.61
C LYS A 10 -34.85 -14.15 15.69
N LYS A 11 -35.62 -14.14 16.78
CA LYS A 11 -35.49 -13.16 17.87
C LYS A 11 -34.07 -13.08 18.43
N GLU A 12 -33.43 -14.23 18.64
CA GLU A 12 -32.07 -14.31 19.18
C GLU A 12 -31.03 -13.71 18.22
N THR A 13 -31.14 -14.03 16.92
CA THR A 13 -30.26 -13.48 15.88
C THR A 13 -30.44 -11.98 15.75
N ALA A 14 -31.69 -11.49 15.79
CA ALA A 14 -32.00 -10.06 15.74
C ALA A 14 -31.38 -9.31 16.92
N LYS A 15 -31.47 -9.85 18.14
CA LYS A 15 -30.83 -9.24 19.32
C LYS A 15 -29.32 -9.13 19.18
N ARG A 16 -28.65 -10.22 18.78
CA ARG A 16 -27.19 -10.21 18.57
C ARG A 16 -26.76 -9.18 17.53
N PHE A 17 -27.50 -9.07 16.43
CA PHE A 17 -27.22 -8.06 15.41
C PHE A 17 -27.49 -6.63 15.91
N GLN A 18 -28.57 -6.41 16.67
CA GLN A 18 -28.87 -5.10 17.26
C GLN A 18 -27.81 -4.65 18.26
N GLU A 19 -27.31 -5.56 19.10
CA GLU A 19 -26.21 -5.29 20.03
C GLU A 19 -24.94 -4.91 19.26
N PHE A 20 -24.52 -5.75 18.31
CA PHE A 20 -23.34 -5.51 17.47
C PHE A 20 -23.40 -4.18 16.72
N SER A 21 -24.52 -3.93 16.03
CA SER A 21 -24.69 -2.70 15.25
C SER A 21 -24.69 -1.45 16.11
N ARG A 22 -25.28 -1.48 17.31
CA ARG A 22 -25.26 -0.34 18.25
C ARG A 22 -23.87 -0.06 18.82
N THR A 23 -23.03 -1.09 18.96
CA THR A 23 -21.66 -0.95 19.48
C THR A 23 -20.70 -0.37 18.44
N HIS A 24 -20.84 -0.75 17.16
CA HIS A 24 -19.84 -0.45 16.14
C HIS A 24 -20.29 0.56 15.07
N PHE A 25 -21.59 0.79 14.91
CA PHE A 25 -22.15 1.57 13.80
C PHE A 25 -23.20 2.57 14.26
N LYS A 26 -23.54 3.54 13.40
CA LYS A 26 -24.56 4.55 13.70
C LYS A 26 -25.95 4.07 13.31
N SER A 27 -26.07 3.20 12.32
CA SER A 27 -27.35 2.63 11.88
C SER A 27 -27.28 1.13 11.61
N HIS A 28 -28.43 0.47 11.69
CA HIS A 28 -28.56 -0.97 11.36
C HIS A 28 -28.32 -1.24 9.87
N THR A 29 -28.71 -0.31 8.99
CA THR A 29 -28.46 -0.42 7.55
C THR A 29 -26.98 -0.37 7.23
N GLU A 30 -26.26 0.61 7.78
CA GLU A 30 -24.80 0.76 7.61
C GLU A 30 -24.03 -0.47 8.13
N ALA A 31 -24.45 -1.02 9.27
CA ALA A 31 -23.83 -2.22 9.82
C ALA A 31 -24.00 -3.44 8.89
N LEU A 32 -25.17 -3.60 8.29
CA LEU A 32 -25.44 -4.70 7.36
C LEU A 32 -24.69 -4.51 6.04
N GLU A 33 -24.69 -3.31 5.48
CA GLU A 33 -23.96 -2.94 4.26
C GLU A 33 -22.46 -3.19 4.43
N THR A 34 -21.86 -2.66 5.50
CA THR A 34 -20.44 -2.88 5.79
C THR A 34 -20.11 -4.36 5.97
N MET A 35 -21.02 -5.13 6.56
CA MET A 35 -20.82 -6.58 6.73
C MET A 35 -20.85 -7.32 5.39
N LEU A 36 -21.75 -6.95 4.48
CA LEU A 36 -21.81 -7.52 3.13
C LEU A 36 -20.57 -7.15 2.31
N ASP A 37 -20.20 -5.87 2.35
CA ASP A 37 -19.00 -5.35 1.67
C ASP A 37 -17.73 -6.01 2.19
N PHE A 38 -17.64 -6.27 3.50
CA PHE A 38 -16.50 -6.96 4.08
C PHE A 38 -16.31 -8.34 3.44
N PHE A 39 -17.35 -9.14 3.28
CA PHE A 39 -17.22 -10.45 2.64
C PHE A 39 -16.98 -10.34 1.14
N PHE A 40 -17.63 -9.38 0.48
CA PHE A 40 -17.50 -9.18 -0.97
C PHE A 40 -16.09 -8.73 -1.36
N TYR A 41 -15.58 -7.65 -0.77
CA TYR A 41 -14.28 -7.08 -1.14
C TYR A 41 -13.08 -7.91 -0.67
N ASN A 42 -13.22 -8.65 0.43
CA ASN A 42 -12.15 -9.50 0.91
C ASN A 42 -12.22 -10.92 0.32
N GLU A 43 -13.24 -11.23 -0.51
CA GLU A 43 -13.48 -12.56 -1.08
C GLU A 43 -13.47 -13.69 -0.04
N ILE A 44 -13.88 -13.38 1.19
CA ILE A 44 -13.93 -14.32 2.31
C ILE A 44 -15.32 -14.94 2.36
N SER A 45 -15.39 -16.27 2.45
CA SER A 45 -16.66 -16.95 2.69
C SER A 45 -17.13 -16.71 4.14
N PRO A 46 -18.41 -16.35 4.37
CA PRO A 46 -18.99 -16.27 5.71
C PRO A 46 -18.95 -17.59 6.51
N HIS A 47 -18.69 -18.71 5.83
CA HIS A 47 -18.54 -20.03 6.44
C HIS A 47 -17.08 -20.40 6.74
N GLU A 48 -16.13 -19.62 6.23
CA GLU A 48 -14.71 -19.86 6.47
C GLU A 48 -14.33 -19.35 7.86
N ARG A 49 -13.80 -20.25 8.69
CA ARG A 49 -13.25 -19.88 10.00
C ARG A 49 -11.85 -19.35 9.81
N LEU A 50 -11.76 -18.05 9.53
CA LEU A 50 -10.50 -17.34 9.67
C LEU A 50 -10.10 -17.44 11.14
N GLY A 51 -8.93 -18.00 11.40
CA GLY A 51 -8.41 -18.21 12.75
C GLY A 51 -8.34 -16.90 13.57
N PRO A 52 -7.85 -16.96 14.82
CA PRO A 52 -7.99 -15.89 15.82
C PRO A 52 -7.48 -14.50 15.41
N THR A 53 -6.76 -14.37 14.30
CA THR A 53 -6.48 -13.08 13.67
C THR A 53 -6.13 -13.33 12.20
N GLY A 54 -6.66 -12.56 11.25
CA GLY A 54 -6.22 -12.59 9.84
C GLY A 54 -4.69 -12.48 9.67
N ARG A 55 -3.98 -12.00 10.70
CA ARG A 55 -2.52 -12.02 10.83
C ARG A 55 -1.89 -13.41 10.69
N THR A 56 -2.53 -14.50 11.12
CA THR A 56 -1.98 -15.86 10.93
C THR A 56 -2.03 -16.26 9.46
N ILE A 57 -3.07 -15.85 8.75
CA ILE A 57 -3.19 -16.02 7.30
C ILE A 57 -2.11 -15.20 6.61
N GLU A 58 -1.95 -13.91 6.94
CA GLU A 58 -0.85 -13.08 6.42
C GLU A 58 0.53 -13.70 6.65
N ALA A 59 0.79 -14.22 7.86
CA ALA A 59 2.08 -14.85 8.18
C ALA A 59 2.30 -16.11 7.33
N SER A 60 1.27 -16.93 7.13
CA SER A 60 1.34 -18.11 6.25
C SER A 60 1.55 -17.71 4.79
N PHE A 61 0.90 -16.65 4.34
CA PHE A 61 0.99 -16.14 2.97
C PHE A 61 2.37 -15.55 2.70
N LYS A 62 2.90 -14.75 3.62
CA LYS A 62 4.28 -14.22 3.57
C LYS A 62 5.31 -15.35 3.47
N LYS A 63 5.16 -16.43 4.26
CA LYS A 63 6.05 -17.61 4.18
C LYS A 63 5.96 -18.29 2.81
N ARG A 64 4.75 -18.49 2.27
CA ARG A 64 4.55 -19.09 0.94
C ARG A 64 5.16 -18.23 -0.17
N ILE A 65 4.94 -16.91 -0.15
CA ILE A 65 5.50 -15.98 -1.14
C ILE A 65 7.04 -15.99 -1.07
N ASN A 66 7.62 -15.95 0.13
CA ASN A 66 9.08 -16.01 0.28
C ASN A 66 9.67 -17.31 -0.26
N ALA A 67 8.98 -18.44 -0.07
CA ALA A 67 9.40 -19.72 -0.64
C ALA A 67 9.34 -19.71 -2.18
N VAL A 68 8.26 -19.16 -2.78
CA VAL A 68 8.16 -19.01 -4.24
C VAL A 68 9.25 -18.10 -4.80
N ILE A 69 9.52 -16.97 -4.14
CA ILE A 69 10.64 -16.06 -4.51
C ILE A 69 11.97 -16.81 -4.45
N ALA A 70 12.20 -17.63 -3.43
CA ALA A 70 13.41 -18.42 -3.30
C ALA A 70 13.56 -19.41 -4.46
N ILE A 71 12.49 -20.14 -4.81
CA ILE A 71 12.47 -21.07 -5.95
C ILE A 71 12.75 -20.33 -7.26
N MET A 72 12.06 -19.22 -7.52
CA MET A 72 12.29 -18.42 -8.73
C MET A 72 13.73 -17.90 -8.82
N ARG A 73 14.31 -17.43 -7.70
CA ARG A 73 15.71 -16.99 -7.65
C ARG A 73 16.69 -18.14 -7.88
N ASP A 74 16.38 -19.33 -7.38
CA ASP A 74 17.20 -20.51 -7.58
C ASP A 74 17.19 -20.95 -9.05
N MET A 75 16.01 -21.00 -9.67
CA MET A 75 15.87 -21.23 -11.12
C MET A 75 16.59 -20.17 -11.97
N GLU A 76 16.53 -18.90 -11.54
CA GLU A 76 17.24 -17.81 -12.21
C GLU A 76 18.76 -18.01 -12.16
N LYS A 77 19.30 -18.43 -11.01
CA LYS A 77 20.74 -18.64 -10.83
C LYS A 77 21.27 -19.92 -11.48
N THR A 78 20.52 -21.02 -11.41
CA THR A 78 21.01 -22.34 -11.83
C THR A 78 20.78 -22.63 -13.30
N GLN A 79 19.67 -22.15 -13.88
CA GLN A 79 19.29 -22.45 -15.26
C GLN A 79 19.33 -21.18 -16.12
N THR A 80 18.53 -20.19 -15.75
CA THR A 80 18.18 -19.09 -16.66
C THR A 80 19.36 -18.16 -16.96
N LYS A 81 20.14 -17.75 -15.94
CA LYS A 81 21.32 -16.89 -16.10
C LYS A 81 22.47 -17.59 -16.84
N PRO A 82 22.89 -18.82 -16.48
CA PRO A 82 23.91 -19.53 -17.22
C PRO A 82 23.52 -19.77 -18.68
N THR A 83 22.27 -20.16 -18.95
CA THR A 83 21.80 -20.35 -20.33
C THR A 83 21.80 -19.04 -21.11
N ALA A 84 21.34 -17.93 -20.51
CA ALA A 84 21.40 -16.62 -21.15
C ALA A 84 22.86 -16.17 -21.42
N ALA A 85 23.78 -16.41 -20.48
CA ALA A 85 25.19 -16.10 -20.64
C ALA A 85 25.83 -16.97 -21.75
N MET A 86 25.52 -18.26 -21.77
CA MET A 86 26.00 -19.19 -22.79
C MET A 86 25.50 -18.80 -24.19
N ILE A 87 24.21 -18.47 -24.33
CA ILE A 87 23.64 -17.96 -25.59
C ILE A 87 24.34 -16.67 -26.00
N ALA A 88 24.52 -15.72 -25.07
CA ALA A 88 25.25 -14.48 -25.34
C ALA A 88 26.69 -14.73 -25.81
N SER A 89 27.39 -15.71 -25.21
CA SER A 89 28.73 -16.13 -25.63
C SER A 89 28.73 -16.77 -27.02
N LEU A 90 27.73 -17.60 -27.36
CA LEU A 90 27.62 -18.24 -28.67
C LEU A 90 27.38 -17.22 -29.80
N PHE A 91 26.55 -16.21 -29.56
CA PHE A 91 26.24 -15.17 -30.53
C PHE A 91 27.21 -13.98 -30.50
N GLN A 92 28.22 -14.00 -29.61
CA GLN A 92 29.13 -12.87 -29.34
C GLN A 92 28.39 -11.55 -29.08
N THR A 93 27.09 -11.62 -28.77
CA THR A 93 26.31 -10.49 -28.31
C THR A 93 26.76 -10.24 -26.88
N GLU A 94 27.52 -9.18 -26.67
CA GLU A 94 27.84 -8.73 -25.33
C GLU A 94 26.52 -8.61 -24.55
N VAL A 95 26.45 -9.29 -23.41
CA VAL A 95 25.33 -9.11 -22.47
C VAL A 95 25.26 -7.61 -22.23
N PRO A 96 24.14 -6.91 -22.53
CA PRO A 96 24.11 -5.47 -22.45
C PRO A 96 24.48 -5.09 -21.03
N GLN A 97 25.68 -4.51 -20.87
CA GLN A 97 26.12 -4.00 -19.58
C GLN A 97 25.03 -3.03 -19.13
N LYS A 98 24.53 -3.20 -17.91
CA LYS A 98 23.57 -2.27 -17.32
C LYS A 98 24.21 -0.89 -17.37
N LYS A 99 23.85 -0.10 -18.38
CA LYS A 99 24.26 1.29 -18.50
C LYS A 99 23.77 1.97 -17.21
N PRO A 100 24.63 2.66 -16.45
CA PRO A 100 24.14 3.46 -15.34
C PRO A 100 23.08 4.41 -15.89
N LEU A 101 21.89 4.40 -15.30
CA LEU A 101 20.83 5.35 -15.66
C LEU A 101 21.37 6.76 -15.43
N ILE A 102 21.68 7.48 -16.50
CA ILE A 102 22.04 8.90 -16.44
C ILE A 102 20.71 9.63 -16.22
N LEU A 103 20.43 9.98 -14.96
CA LEU A 103 19.27 10.80 -14.62
C LEU A 103 19.61 12.26 -14.95
N GLU A 104 18.96 12.83 -15.97
CA GLU A 104 19.11 14.25 -16.29
C GLU A 104 18.68 15.12 -15.10
N LYS A 105 19.64 15.81 -14.50
CA LYS A 105 19.44 16.79 -13.42
C LYS A 105 18.88 18.11 -14.00
N LYS A 106 17.74 18.07 -14.70
CA LYS A 106 17.17 19.27 -15.36
C LYS A 106 16.12 20.04 -14.55
N ILE A 107 15.82 19.65 -13.31
CA ILE A 107 14.79 20.37 -12.51
C ILE A 107 15.40 21.34 -11.47
N LEU A 108 16.72 21.37 -11.25
CA LEU A 108 17.31 22.25 -10.22
C LEU A 108 17.74 23.65 -10.72
N ARG A 109 17.64 23.96 -12.01
CA ARG A 109 18.10 25.26 -12.56
C ARG A 109 17.02 26.31 -12.79
N GLU A 110 15.74 25.94 -12.85
CA GLU A 110 14.68 26.92 -13.15
C GLU A 110 14.21 27.76 -11.95
N LYS A 111 14.75 27.54 -10.74
CA LYS A 111 14.38 28.34 -9.55
C LYS A 111 15.38 29.44 -9.18
N LYS A 112 16.43 29.68 -9.98
CA LYS A 112 17.47 30.68 -9.63
C LYS A 112 17.40 32.01 -10.37
N ASP A 113 16.65 32.13 -11.46
CA ASP A 113 16.65 33.36 -12.26
C ASP A 113 15.23 33.88 -12.43
N GLY A 114 14.78 34.73 -11.50
CA GLY A 114 13.45 35.34 -11.60
C GLY A 114 12.99 36.14 -10.38
N ILE A 115 13.82 37.04 -9.84
CA ILE A 115 13.33 38.13 -8.99
C ILE A 115 13.71 39.47 -9.64
N PRO A 116 12.75 40.26 -10.15
CA PRO A 116 12.95 41.70 -10.30
C PRO A 116 12.66 42.39 -8.96
N LYS A 117 13.63 43.21 -8.54
CA LYS A 117 13.57 44.08 -7.36
C LYS A 117 12.50 45.17 -7.51
N GLN A 118 11.73 45.40 -6.46
CA GLN A 118 11.17 46.73 -6.15
C GLN A 118 11.53 47.06 -4.70
N GLU A 119 12.43 48.02 -4.54
CA GLU A 119 12.72 48.74 -3.31
C GLU A 119 11.51 49.58 -2.92
N ARG A 120 11.15 49.60 -1.62
CA ARG A 120 11.04 50.81 -0.77
C ARG A 120 11.10 50.44 0.72
N ASP A 121 12.15 50.96 1.35
CA ASP A 121 12.23 51.65 2.66
C ASP A 121 11.61 51.05 3.93
N GLY A 122 12.44 50.96 4.98
CA GLY A 122 11.98 51.12 6.37
C GLY A 122 12.72 50.34 7.46
N LEU A 123 13.95 50.78 7.80
CA LEU A 123 14.53 50.89 9.16
C LEU A 123 14.18 49.87 10.26
N GLY A 124 15.22 49.27 10.86
CA GLY A 124 15.20 48.93 12.30
C GLY A 124 16.01 47.71 12.71
N GLU A 125 17.32 47.87 12.87
CA GLU A 125 18.20 46.93 13.56
C GLU A 125 17.71 46.65 15.00
N LYS A 126 17.70 45.38 15.42
CA LYS A 126 18.07 45.03 16.80
C LYS A 126 18.72 43.66 16.89
N ASN A 127 19.92 43.72 17.44
CA ASN A 127 20.91 42.67 17.62
C ASN A 127 20.49 41.57 18.61
N PHE A 128 21.06 40.38 18.37
CA PHE A 128 21.59 39.39 19.31
C PHE A 128 20.99 39.32 20.72
N SER A 129 20.56 38.12 21.11
CA SER A 129 21.35 37.33 22.07
C SER A 129 20.77 35.94 22.30
N ASP A 130 21.68 35.01 22.48
CA ASP A 130 21.53 33.68 23.07
C ASP A 130 20.62 33.66 24.30
N ASN A 131 19.91 32.54 24.51
CA ASN A 131 20.02 31.85 25.80
C ASN A 131 19.40 30.44 25.79
N ASN A 132 20.19 29.53 26.35
CA ASN A 132 19.83 28.20 26.82
C ASN A 132 18.58 28.19 27.71
N LEU A 133 17.75 27.15 27.56
CA LEU A 133 17.40 26.21 28.64
C LEU A 133 16.82 24.91 28.06
#